data_AF-A0A919RIP0-F1
#
_entry.id   AF-A0A919RIP0-F1
#
_cell.length_a   1.000
_cell.length_b   1.000
_cell.length_c   1.000
_cell.angle_alpha   90.00
_cell.angle_beta   90.00
_cell.angle_gamma   90.00
#
_symmetry.space_group_name_H-M   'P 1'
#
loop_
_entity.id
_entity.type
_entity.pdbx_description
1 polymer ?
#
loop_
_entity_poly.entity_id
_entity_poly.type
_entity_poly.pdbx_seq_one_letter_code
_entity_poly.pdbx_strand_id
1 'polypeptide(L)' 'MQIADGAHHCDLPCRWCLGNKVWTPEKPHVRESGEVVFVRVTEKCRMCLGTGECMHAHPADRLEAPAS' A
#
# COMPACT_ATOMS: atom_id res chain seq x y z
N MET A 1 10.12 -7.89 -5.05
CA MET A 1 8.91 -7.22 -4.53
C MET A 1 7.80 -7.56 -5.50
N GLN A 2 6.89 -8.48 -5.14
CA GLN A 2 5.78 -8.88 -6.02
C GLN A 2 4.64 -7.87 -5.85
N ILE A 3 4.31 -7.17 -6.93
CA ILE A 3 3.05 -6.45 -7.07
C ILE A 3 1.98 -7.53 -7.26
N ALA A 4 0.83 -7.42 -6.59
CA ALA A 4 -0.26 -8.38 -6.77
C ALA A 4 -0.65 -8.46 -8.26
N ASP A 5 -0.82 -9.66 -8.80
CA ASP A 5 -1.25 -9.86 -10.19
C ASP A 5 -2.54 -9.07 -10.46
N GLY A 6 -2.54 -8.25 -11.52
CA GLY A 6 -3.65 -7.37 -11.90
C GLY A 6 -3.63 -5.98 -11.26
N ALA A 7 -2.65 -5.63 -10.44
CA ALA A 7 -2.52 -4.25 -9.95
C ALA A 7 -1.76 -3.37 -10.96
N HIS A 8 -2.47 -2.44 -11.59
CA HIS A 8 -1.89 -1.44 -12.49
C HIS A 8 -1.88 -0.05 -11.84
N HIS A 9 -0.96 0.79 -12.32
CA HIS A 9 -0.95 2.21 -12.00
C HIS A 9 -1.99 2.93 -12.85
N CYS A 10 -2.70 3.90 -12.29
CA CYS A 10 -3.43 4.89 -13.06
C CYS A 10 -2.91 6.29 -12.73
N ASP A 11 -3.16 7.26 -13.61
CA ASP A 11 -2.66 8.64 -13.51
C ASP A 11 -3.23 9.42 -12.30
N LEU A 12 -4.10 8.80 -11.50
CA LEU A 12 -4.61 9.39 -10.28
C LEU A 12 -3.57 9.30 -9.16
N PRO A 13 -3.43 10.35 -8.33
CA PRO A 13 -2.54 10.30 -7.19
C PRO A 13 -3.00 9.21 -6.20
N CYS A 14 -2.04 8.57 -5.55
CA CYS A 14 -2.30 7.61 -4.48
C CYS A 14 -3.23 8.22 -3.44
N ARG A 15 -4.40 7.61 -3.20
CA ARG A 15 -5.41 8.11 -2.26
C ARG A 15 -4.88 8.27 -0.82
N TRP A 16 -3.87 7.49 -0.44
CA TRP A 16 -3.34 7.46 0.91
C TRP A 16 -2.24 8.49 1.18
N CYS A 17 -1.39 8.79 0.18
CA CYS A 17 -0.30 9.75 0.32
C CYS A 17 -0.50 11.02 -0.53
N LEU A 18 -1.58 11.10 -1.32
CA LEU A 18 -1.86 12.21 -2.23
C LEU A 18 -0.70 12.52 -3.18
N GLY A 19 0.08 11.50 -3.55
CA GLY A 19 1.26 11.63 -4.41
C GLY A 19 2.57 12.01 -3.71
N ASN A 20 2.56 12.34 -2.41
CA ASN A 20 3.78 12.77 -1.69
C ASN A 20 4.74 11.63 -1.31
N LYS A 21 4.35 10.37 -1.57
CA LYS A 21 5.13 9.14 -1.33
C LYS A 21 5.43 8.85 0.16
N VAL A 22 4.89 9.63 1.07
CA VAL A 22 5.03 9.52 2.52
C VAL A 22 3.67 9.15 3.12
N TRP A 23 3.67 8.23 4.06
CA TRP A 23 2.46 7.83 4.77
C TRP A 23 2.71 7.86 6.27
N THR A 24 1.72 8.37 7.01
CA THR A 24 1.85 8.61 8.44
C THR A 24 0.83 7.81 9.27
N PRO A 25 0.84 6.46 9.22
CA PRO A 25 -0.13 5.63 9.93
C PRO A 25 0.16 5.53 11.42
N GLU A 26 -0.84 5.03 12.14
CA GLU A 26 -0.67 4.53 13.51
C GLU A 26 -0.33 3.03 13.44
N LYS A 27 0.71 2.62 14.19
CA LYS A 27 1.17 1.23 14.26
C LYS A 27 1.25 0.76 15.72
N PRO A 28 0.98 -0.53 15.98
CA PRO A 28 1.22 -1.10 17.29
C PRO A 28 2.72 -1.11 17.59
N HIS A 29 3.07 -0.72 18.81
CA HIS A 29 4.40 -0.75 19.38
C HIS A 29 4.32 -1.40 20.76
N VAL A 30 5.17 -2.38 21.02
CA VAL A 30 5.25 -3.08 22.30
C VAL A 30 6.28 -2.38 23.16
N ARG A 31 5.85 -1.84 24.31
CA ARG A 31 6.74 -1.22 25.30
C ARG A 31 7.50 -2.29 26.08
N GLU A 32 8.54 -1.88 26.82
CA GLU A 32 9.29 -2.76 27.71
C GLU A 32 8.41 -3.48 28.75
N SER A 33 7.30 -2.85 29.15
CA SER A 33 6.30 -3.43 30.06
C SER A 33 5.45 -4.55 29.45
N GLY A 34 5.52 -4.76 28.13
CA GLY A 34 4.62 -5.64 27.38
C GLY A 34 3.30 -5.01 26.94
N GLU A 35 3.04 -3.74 27.29
CA GLU A 35 1.87 -2.99 26.82
C GLU A 35 1.95 -2.71 25.31
N VAL A 36 0.85 -2.94 24.59
CA VAL A 36 0.70 -2.55 23.18
C VAL A 36 0.10 -1.15 23.11
N VAL A 37 0.88 -0.20 22.59
CA VAL A 37 0.41 1.17 22.32
C VAL A 37 0.42 1.45 20.82
N PHE A 38 -0.42 2.38 20.36
CA PHE A 38 -0.41 2.83 18.97
C PHE A 38 0.39 4.12 18.85
N VAL A 39 1.42 4.11 18.02
CA VAL A 39 2.28 5.26 17.76
C VAL A 39 2.18 5.67 16.31
N ARG A 40 2.16 6.98 16.08
CA ARG A 40 2.19 7.54 14.72
C ARG A 40 3.62 7.48 14.20
N VAL A 41 3.81 6.85 13.05
CA VAL A 41 5.12 6.74 12.38
C VAL A 41 5.08 7.44 11.03
N THR A 42 6.22 7.93 10.55
CA THR A 42 6.36 8.45 9.18
C THR A 42 7.19 7.46 8.38
N GLU A 43 6.65 6.95 7.28
CA GLU A 43 7.33 5.96 6.43
C GLU A 43 7.02 6.13 4.95
N LYS A 44 7.76 5.40 4.09
CA LYS A 44 7.43 5.27 2.67
C LYS A 44 6.00 4.74 2.52
N CYS A 45 5.20 5.36 1.65
CA CYS A 45 3.81 4.93 1.44
C CYS A 45 3.77 3.49 0.89
N ARG A 46 3.27 2.58 1.71
CA ARG A 46 3.16 1.15 1.38
C ARG A 46 2.02 0.85 0.42
N MET A 47 1.00 1.71 0.36
CA MET A 47 -0.17 1.53 -0.51
C MET A 47 0.16 1.75 -1.99
N CYS A 48 1.08 2.66 -2.30
CA CYS A 48 1.58 2.87 -3.66
C CYS A 48 3.01 2.35 -3.87
N LEU A 49 3.58 1.62 -2.91
CA LEU A 49 4.98 1.17 -2.97
C LEU A 49 6.00 2.31 -3.25
N GLY A 50 5.61 3.55 -2.94
CA GLY A 50 6.34 4.80 -3.20
C GLY A 50 6.36 5.31 -4.65
N THR A 51 5.49 4.81 -5.53
CA THR A 51 5.29 5.42 -6.87
C THR A 51 4.64 6.80 -6.75
N GLY A 52 3.73 6.96 -5.78
CA GLY A 52 2.87 8.14 -5.65
C GLY A 52 1.58 8.01 -6.45
N GLU A 53 1.44 6.94 -7.21
CA GLU A 53 0.30 6.67 -8.10
C GLU A 53 -0.70 5.75 -7.40
N CYS A 54 -1.96 5.85 -7.81
CA CYS A 54 -2.99 4.96 -7.33
C CYS A 54 -2.75 3.54 -7.84
N MET A 55 -2.82 2.57 -6.93
CA MET A 55 -2.79 1.15 -7.24
C MET A 55 -4.21 0.61 -7.04
N HIS A 56 -4.81 0.07 -8.10
CA HIS A 56 -6.07 -0.66 -8.03
C HIS A 56 -5.96 -1.98 -8.78
N ALA A 57 -6.65 -3.00 -8.28
CA ALA A 57 -6.89 -4.23 -9.03
C ALA A 57 -8.24 -4.07 -9.73
N HIS A 58 -8.28 -4.22 -11.06
CA HIS A 58 -9.56 -4.36 -11.73
C HIS A 58 -10.05 -5.80 -11.57
N PRO A 59 -11.32 -6.03 -11.19
CA PRO A 59 -11.86 -7.39 -11.07
C PRO A 59 -11.83 -8.16 -12.41
N ALA A 60 -11.67 -7.47 -13.55
CA ALA A 60 -11.49 -8.07 -14.87
C ALA A 60 -10.08 -8.64 -15.10
N ASP A 61 -9.06 -8.22 -14.35
CA ASP A 61 -7.66 -8.69 -14.50
C ASP A 61 -7.43 -10.09 -13.89
N ARG A 62 -8.48 -10.73 -13.36
CA ARG A 62 -8.43 -12.06 -12.74
C ARG A 62 -8.74 -13.21 -13.71
N LEU A 63 -8.81 -12.96 -15.02
CA LEU A 63 -9.31 -13.92 -16.01
C LEU A 63 -8.40 -14.10 -17.22
N GLU A 64 -7.09 -14.30 -17.01
CA GLU A 64 -6.33 -15.13 -17.96
C GLU A 64 -5.67 -16.26 -17.16
N ALA A 65 -6.44 -17.32 -16.95
CA ALA A 65 -5.86 -18.62 -16.61
C ALA A 65 -4.88 -19.00 -17.74
N PRO A 66 -3.72 -19.61 -17.44
CA PRO A 66 -2.80 -20.04 -18.49
C PRO A 66 -3.53 -20.99 -19.46
N ALA A 67 -3.43 -20.69 -20.76
CA ALA A 67 -3.95 -21.55 -21.80
C ALA A 67 -3.33 -22.96 -21.66
N SER A 68 -4.21 -23.96 -21.75
CA SER A 68 -3.95 -25.39 -21.60
C SER A 68 -2.78 -25.92 -22.44
#